data_AF-A0A3P3DWU5-F1
#
_entry.id   AF-A0A3P3DWU5-F1
#
_cell.length_a   1.000
_cell.length_b   1.000
_cell.length_c   1.000
_cell.angle_alpha   90.00
_cell.angle_beta   90.00
_cell.angle_gamma   90.00
#
_symmetry.space_group_name_H-M   'P 1'
#
loop_
_entity.id
_entity.type
_entity.pdbx_description
1 polymer ?
#
loop_
_entity_poly.entity_id
_entity_poly.type
_entity_poly.pdbx_seq_one_letter_code
_entity_poly.pdbx_strand_id
1 'polypeptide(L)'
;ADDAVAIGRASRATGGRAVAIGSGNVANGDGAVAIGDPNTATGNGAIASGLDNTATGNGSVAMGNTNMVGGGGQAVSTPGTAAQGAVGIGYQNTVVGQGSVAIGSTSSALAAGAVAFGDTAVANNADDVALGSGSVTAAAV
;
A
#
# COMPACT_ATOMS: atom_id res chain seq x y z
N ALA A 1 -9.95 -14.16 16.92
CA ALA A 1 -10.09 -12.80 16.38
C ALA A 1 -11.43 -12.31 16.87
N ASP A 2 -11.43 -11.50 17.92
CA ASP A 2 -12.61 -11.40 18.78
C ASP A 2 -13.70 -10.49 18.19
N ASP A 3 -13.37 -9.70 17.14
CA ASP A 3 -14.29 -8.76 16.47
C ASP A 3 -14.09 -8.69 14.93
N ALA A 4 -13.59 -9.76 14.30
CA ALA A 4 -13.32 -9.73 12.85
C ALA A 4 -14.60 -9.86 12.01
N VAL A 5 -14.70 -9.09 10.92
CA VAL A 5 -15.80 -9.11 9.96
C VAL A 5 -15.29 -9.65 8.63
N ALA A 6 -15.88 -10.75 8.15
CA ALA A 6 -15.62 -11.29 6.82
C ALA A 6 -16.93 -11.49 6.05
N ILE A 7 -17.12 -10.76 4.96
CA ILE A 7 -18.34 -10.79 4.13
C ILE A 7 -17.97 -11.08 2.68
N GLY A 8 -18.56 -12.13 2.11
CA GLY A 8 -18.43 -12.50 0.70
C GLY A 8 -17.50 -13.70 0.42
N ARG A 9 -17.46 -14.14 -0.83
CA ARG A 9 -16.84 -15.42 -1.22
C ARG A 9 -15.32 -15.38 -1.00
N ALA A 10 -14.79 -16.35 -0.25
CA ALA A 10 -13.35 -16.49 0.02
C ALA A 10 -12.70 -15.28 0.73
N SER A 11 -13.50 -14.37 1.30
CA SER A 11 -12.99 -13.29 2.14
C SER A 11 -12.50 -13.83 3.49
N ARG A 12 -11.34 -13.37 3.96
CA ARG A 12 -10.65 -13.82 5.17
C ARG A 12 -10.24 -12.62 6.02
N ALA A 13 -10.84 -12.48 7.20
CA ALA A 13 -10.41 -11.54 8.22
C ALA A 13 -9.83 -12.34 9.40
N THR A 14 -8.50 -12.40 9.52
CA THR A 14 -7.81 -13.22 10.54
C THR A 14 -7.13 -12.40 11.63
N GLY A 15 -6.89 -11.11 11.40
CA GLY A 15 -6.41 -10.17 12.42
C GLY A 15 -7.50 -9.82 13.44
N GLY A 16 -7.10 -9.31 14.62
CA GLY A 16 -8.05 -8.73 15.57
C GLY A 16 -8.80 -7.56 14.94
N ARG A 17 -10.12 -7.42 15.15
CA ARG A 17 -10.94 -6.32 14.60
C ARG A 17 -10.79 -6.09 13.08
N ALA A 18 -10.30 -7.08 12.33
CA ALA A 18 -10.05 -6.96 10.90
C ALA A 18 -11.37 -6.96 10.11
N VAL A 19 -11.41 -6.27 8.98
CA VAL A 19 -12.59 -6.18 8.11
C VAL A 19 -12.22 -6.63 6.71
N ALA A 20 -12.87 -7.67 6.20
CA ALA A 20 -12.73 -8.16 4.84
C ALA A 20 -14.12 -8.20 4.16
N ILE A 21 -14.37 -7.38 3.14
CA ILE A 21 -15.69 -7.28 2.49
C ILE A 21 -15.55 -7.38 0.97
N GLY A 22 -16.19 -8.37 0.36
CA GLY A 22 -16.21 -8.61 -1.08
C GLY A 22 -15.74 -10.02 -1.46
N SER A 23 -15.04 -10.18 -2.58
CA SER A 23 -14.57 -11.48 -3.07
C SER A 23 -13.05 -11.60 -2.87
N GLY A 24 -12.61 -12.71 -2.27
CA GLY A 24 -11.19 -13.05 -2.15
C GLY A 24 -10.32 -12.10 -1.30
N ASN A 25 -10.91 -11.22 -0.49
CA ASN A 25 -10.14 -10.27 0.32
C ASN A 25 -9.41 -10.97 1.48
N VAL A 26 -8.24 -10.49 1.85
CA VAL A 26 -7.41 -11.01 2.94
C VAL A 26 -7.01 -9.85 3.85
N ALA A 27 -7.60 -9.79 5.05
CA ALA A 27 -7.25 -8.85 6.11
C ALA A 27 -6.63 -9.61 7.29
N ASN A 28 -5.29 -9.59 7.40
CA ASN A 28 -4.55 -10.37 8.40
C ASN A 28 -3.95 -9.53 9.53
N GLY A 29 -3.76 -8.22 9.34
CA GLY A 29 -3.26 -7.34 10.39
C GLY A 29 -4.35 -7.03 11.43
N ASP A 30 -3.95 -6.71 12.67
CA ASP A 30 -4.89 -6.20 13.68
C ASP A 30 -5.44 -4.84 13.22
N GLY A 31 -6.76 -4.70 13.16
CA GLY A 31 -7.48 -3.56 12.60
C GLY A 31 -7.33 -3.38 11.09
N ALA A 32 -6.80 -4.37 10.35
CA ALA A 32 -6.65 -4.27 8.89
C ALA A 32 -8.00 -4.29 8.16
N VAL A 33 -8.10 -3.55 7.06
CA VAL A 33 -9.32 -3.41 6.25
C VAL A 33 -9.01 -3.78 4.79
N ALA A 34 -9.73 -4.76 4.25
CA ALA A 34 -9.63 -5.20 2.86
C ALA A 34 -11.02 -5.20 2.21
N ILE A 35 -11.29 -4.34 1.23
CA ILE A 35 -12.64 -4.17 0.64
C ILE A 35 -12.58 -4.18 -0.90
N GLY A 36 -13.29 -5.10 -1.54
CA GLY A 36 -13.41 -5.20 -3.00
C GLY A 36 -13.17 -6.60 -3.56
N ASP A 37 -12.37 -6.74 -4.63
CA ASP A 37 -12.13 -8.04 -5.29
C ASP A 37 -10.77 -8.11 -6.00
N PRO A 38 -9.89 -9.06 -5.63
CA PRO A 38 -9.44 -9.31 -4.26
C PRO A 38 -8.50 -8.19 -3.76
N ASN A 39 -8.43 -7.97 -2.44
CA ASN A 39 -7.41 -7.09 -1.84
C ASN A 39 -6.70 -7.80 -0.69
N THR A 40 -5.44 -7.44 -0.44
CA THR A 40 -4.62 -8.01 0.63
C THR A 40 -4.11 -6.91 1.56
N ALA A 41 -4.59 -6.88 2.80
CA ALA A 41 -4.12 -6.01 3.87
C ALA A 41 -3.50 -6.85 5.00
N THR A 42 -2.17 -6.85 5.12
CA THR A 42 -1.45 -7.66 6.13
C THR A 42 -0.77 -6.83 7.21
N GLY A 43 -0.56 -5.53 7.00
CA GLY A 43 -0.06 -4.63 8.04
C GLY A 43 -1.12 -4.34 9.10
N ASN A 44 -0.70 -4.09 10.34
CA ASN A 44 -1.62 -3.66 11.40
C ASN A 44 -2.20 -2.29 11.05
N GLY A 45 -3.52 -2.15 11.09
CA GLY A 45 -4.24 -0.95 10.65
C GLY A 45 -4.11 -0.63 9.16
N ALA A 46 -3.61 -1.56 8.34
CA ALA A 46 -3.48 -1.35 6.90
C ALA A 46 -4.84 -1.35 6.21
N ILE A 47 -4.98 -0.56 5.14
CA ILE A 47 -6.19 -0.45 4.34
C ILE A 47 -5.86 -0.82 2.90
N ALA A 48 -6.54 -1.82 2.34
CA ALA A 48 -6.49 -2.18 0.93
C ALA A 48 -7.92 -2.14 0.34
N SER A 49 -8.20 -1.27 -0.63
CA SER A 49 -9.57 -1.08 -1.13
C SER A 49 -9.63 -0.91 -2.66
N GLY A 50 -10.48 -1.70 -3.31
CA GLY A 50 -10.70 -1.67 -4.76
C GLY A 50 -10.45 -3.03 -5.43
N LEU A 51 -9.63 -3.07 -6.48
CA LEU A 51 -9.29 -4.30 -7.20
C LEU A 51 -7.78 -4.61 -7.07
N ASP A 52 -7.41 -5.82 -6.68
CA ASP A 52 -6.01 -6.30 -6.66
C ASP A 52 -5.00 -5.43 -5.87
N ASN A 53 -5.43 -4.70 -4.83
CA ASN A 53 -4.50 -3.90 -4.02
C ASN A 53 -3.82 -4.73 -2.94
N THR A 54 -2.57 -4.40 -2.63
CA THR A 54 -1.78 -5.01 -1.58
C THR A 54 -1.21 -3.94 -0.65
N ALA A 55 -1.54 -4.00 0.64
CA ALA A 55 -1.06 -3.13 1.71
C ALA A 55 -0.39 -3.98 2.80
N THR A 56 0.94 -3.99 2.85
CA THR A 56 1.71 -4.81 3.83
C THR A 56 2.41 -4.02 4.92
N GLY A 57 2.52 -2.70 4.78
CA GLY A 57 3.06 -1.81 5.82
C GLY A 57 2.05 -1.56 6.94
N ASN A 58 2.53 -1.41 8.19
CA ASN A 58 1.64 -1.00 9.28
C ASN A 58 1.09 0.40 9.03
N GLY A 59 -0.23 0.58 9.18
CA GLY A 59 -0.95 1.82 8.88
C GLY A 59 -0.88 2.24 7.40
N SER A 60 -0.48 1.34 6.49
CA SER A 60 -0.36 1.68 5.09
C SER A 60 -1.72 1.65 4.37
N VAL A 61 -1.83 2.40 3.28
CA VAL A 61 -3.08 2.55 2.53
C VAL A 61 -2.84 2.28 1.06
N ALA A 62 -3.47 1.26 0.50
CA ALA A 62 -3.49 0.94 -0.93
C ALA A 62 -4.93 1.05 -1.47
N MET A 63 -5.23 2.02 -2.33
CA MET A 63 -6.60 2.26 -2.83
C MET A 63 -6.65 2.43 -4.34
N GLY A 64 -7.59 1.74 -5.00
CA GLY A 64 -7.80 1.81 -6.43
C GLY A 64 -7.63 0.45 -7.09
N ASN A 65 -6.70 0.31 -8.04
CA ASN A 65 -6.51 -0.92 -8.80
C ASN A 65 -5.03 -1.31 -8.90
N THR A 66 -4.69 -2.53 -8.47
CA THR A 66 -3.33 -3.11 -8.58
C THR A 66 -2.24 -2.31 -7.87
N ASN A 67 -2.54 -1.56 -6.80
CA ASN A 67 -1.51 -0.84 -6.05
C ASN A 67 -0.74 -1.78 -5.13
N MET A 68 0.58 -1.58 -5.05
CA MET A 68 1.47 -2.26 -4.11
C MET A 68 2.03 -1.24 -3.11
N VAL A 69 1.57 -1.31 -1.86
CA VAL A 69 2.01 -0.45 -0.75
C VAL A 69 2.64 -1.31 0.33
N GLY A 70 3.96 -1.45 0.18
CA GLY A 70 4.80 -2.33 0.98
C GLY A 70 5.59 -3.32 0.13
N GLY A 71 6.66 -3.84 0.74
CA GLY A 71 7.49 -4.86 0.14
C GLY A 71 6.99 -6.23 0.55
N GLY A 72 6.26 -6.91 -0.33
CA GLY A 72 6.19 -8.36 -0.31
C GLY A 72 7.58 -8.93 -0.60
N GLY A 73 8.42 -9.06 0.43
CA GLY A 73 9.58 -9.96 0.43
C GLY A 73 10.87 -9.57 -0.30
N GLN A 74 10.97 -8.50 -1.11
CA GLN A 74 12.14 -8.40 -2.03
C GLN A 74 12.94 -7.08 -2.12
N ALA A 75 12.70 -6.02 -1.33
CA ALA A 75 13.54 -4.80 -1.47
C ALA A 75 13.53 -3.80 -0.29
N VAL A 76 13.47 -4.25 0.97
CA VAL A 76 13.78 -3.36 2.10
C VAL A 76 14.84 -4.02 2.96
N SER A 77 16.06 -3.50 2.86
CA SER A 77 17.27 -3.96 3.57
C SER A 77 17.23 -3.76 5.08
N THR A 78 16.14 -3.20 5.63
CA THR A 78 15.95 -3.01 7.06
C THR A 78 14.68 -3.72 7.51
N PRO A 79 14.77 -4.82 8.27
CA PRO A 79 13.61 -5.48 8.86
C PRO A 79 12.79 -4.48 9.67
N GLY A 80 11.49 -4.37 9.38
CA GLY A 80 10.54 -3.60 10.20
C GLY A 80 10.19 -2.19 9.72
N THR A 81 10.74 -1.67 8.62
CA THR A 81 10.44 -0.30 8.13
C THR A 81 9.68 -0.26 6.80
N ALA A 82 9.44 -1.39 6.14
CA ALA A 82 8.82 -1.42 4.81
C ALA A 82 7.46 -0.72 4.80
N ALA A 83 7.37 0.42 4.11
CA ALA A 83 6.15 1.18 3.84
C ALA A 83 5.24 1.47 5.05
N GLN A 84 5.78 1.59 6.27
CA GLN A 84 4.96 2.00 7.43
C GLN A 84 4.35 3.39 7.19
N GLY A 85 3.04 3.51 7.35
CA GLY A 85 2.28 4.74 7.10
C GLY A 85 2.30 5.20 5.65
N ALA A 86 2.74 4.35 4.71
CA ALA A 86 2.84 4.73 3.31
C ALA A 86 1.46 4.68 2.61
N VAL A 87 1.32 5.44 1.53
CA VAL A 87 0.05 5.62 0.83
C VAL A 87 0.25 5.43 -0.68
N GLY A 88 -0.50 4.50 -1.27
CA GLY A 88 -0.58 4.28 -2.72
C GLY A 88 -2.02 4.40 -3.19
N ILE A 89 -2.33 5.38 -4.06
CA ILE A 89 -3.69 5.62 -4.54
C ILE A 89 -3.72 5.77 -6.05
N GLY A 90 -4.56 4.97 -6.71
CA GLY A 90 -4.83 5.05 -8.15
C GLY A 90 -4.63 3.70 -8.83
N TYR A 91 -3.81 3.63 -9.88
CA TYR A 91 -3.61 2.41 -10.68
C TYR A 91 -2.14 1.98 -10.69
N GLN A 92 -1.83 0.72 -10.35
CA GLN A 92 -0.49 0.15 -10.49
C GLN A 92 0.65 0.93 -9.82
N ASN A 93 0.38 1.64 -8.72
CA ASN A 93 1.44 2.36 -8.03
C ASN A 93 2.32 1.41 -7.20
N THR A 94 3.60 1.73 -7.06
CA THR A 94 4.57 1.00 -6.22
C THR A 94 5.12 1.91 -5.12
N VAL A 95 4.81 1.59 -3.87
CA VAL A 95 5.13 2.40 -2.70
C VAL A 95 5.85 1.52 -1.68
N VAL A 96 7.15 1.70 -1.53
CA VAL A 96 7.97 0.82 -0.65
C VAL A 96 8.68 1.58 0.48
N GLY A 97 8.83 2.90 0.32
CA GLY A 97 9.43 3.77 1.32
C GLY A 97 8.57 3.94 2.57
N GLN A 98 9.20 3.99 3.74
CA GLN A 98 8.51 4.37 4.97
C GLN A 98 7.91 5.77 4.84
N GLY A 99 6.62 5.92 5.16
CA GLY A 99 5.89 7.20 5.06
C GLY A 99 5.79 7.75 3.64
N SER A 100 6.16 6.98 2.62
CA SER A 100 6.17 7.47 1.24
C SER A 100 4.76 7.47 0.65
N VAL A 101 4.56 8.30 -0.37
CA VAL A 101 3.26 8.53 -0.99
C VAL A 101 3.39 8.41 -2.50
N ALA A 102 2.62 7.54 -3.13
CA ALA A 102 2.40 7.56 -4.57
C ALA A 102 0.93 7.75 -4.91
N ILE A 103 0.60 8.76 -5.71
CA ILE A 103 -0.76 9.03 -6.17
C ILE A 103 -0.74 9.24 -7.67
N GLY A 104 -1.46 8.40 -8.40
CA GLY A 104 -1.48 8.44 -9.86
C GLY A 104 -1.67 7.06 -10.50
N SER A 105 -1.10 6.91 -11.68
CA SER A 105 -1.09 5.67 -12.45
C SER A 105 0.36 5.29 -12.72
N THR A 106 0.77 4.08 -12.35
CA THR A 106 2.14 3.57 -12.50
C THR A 106 3.22 4.43 -11.80
N SER A 107 2.85 5.19 -10.78
CA SER A 107 3.76 6.04 -10.01
C SER A 107 4.56 5.22 -8.99
N SER A 108 5.78 5.65 -8.66
CA SER A 108 6.70 4.92 -7.78
C SER A 108 7.32 5.83 -6.71
N ALA A 109 7.10 5.52 -5.43
CA ALA A 109 7.71 6.20 -4.30
C ALA A 109 8.59 5.21 -3.50
N LEU A 110 9.87 5.15 -3.89
CA LEU A 110 10.75 4.01 -3.57
C LEU A 110 11.64 4.20 -2.34
N ALA A 111 11.72 5.41 -1.79
CA ALA A 111 12.52 5.72 -0.61
C ALA A 111 11.70 6.34 0.51
N ALA A 112 12.24 6.33 1.73
CA ALA A 112 11.56 6.88 2.91
C ALA A 112 11.20 8.36 2.69
N GLY A 113 9.99 8.76 3.06
CA GLY A 113 9.50 10.13 2.88
C GLY A 113 9.26 10.56 1.42
N ALA A 114 9.55 9.71 0.43
CA ALA A 114 9.42 10.06 -0.98
C ALA A 114 7.95 10.29 -1.39
N VAL A 115 7.72 11.28 -2.25
CA VAL A 115 6.41 11.62 -2.80
C VAL A 115 6.45 11.56 -4.32
N ALA A 116 5.67 10.67 -4.92
CA ALA A 116 5.45 10.58 -6.36
C ALA A 116 4.00 10.90 -6.69
N PHE A 117 3.74 12.05 -7.28
CA PHE A 117 2.39 12.50 -7.60
C PHE A 117 2.27 12.76 -9.11
N GLY A 118 1.53 11.90 -9.81
CA GLY A 118 1.32 11.98 -11.26
C GLY A 118 1.56 10.66 -11.98
N ASP A 119 0.92 10.48 -13.14
CA ASP A 119 1.10 9.29 -13.98
C ASP A 119 2.58 9.06 -14.33
N THR A 120 3.12 7.87 -14.08
CA THR A 120 4.53 7.48 -14.25
C THR A 120 5.55 8.31 -13.44
N ALA A 121 5.13 9.09 -12.44
CA ALA A 121 6.06 9.83 -11.57
C ALA A 121 6.92 8.87 -10.72
N VAL A 122 8.22 9.17 -10.56
CA VAL A 122 9.18 8.34 -9.83
C VAL A 122 9.99 9.18 -8.84
N ALA A 123 9.82 8.92 -7.55
CA ALA A 123 10.63 9.49 -6.47
C ALA A 123 11.54 8.40 -5.88
N ASN A 124 12.84 8.48 -6.19
CA ASN A 124 13.82 7.42 -5.89
C ASN A 124 14.67 7.68 -4.63
N ASN A 125 14.84 8.92 -4.20
CA ASN A 125 15.64 9.24 -3.02
C ASN A 125 14.78 9.60 -1.81
N ALA A 126 15.38 9.50 -0.63
CA ALA A 126 14.68 9.83 0.60
C ALA A 126 14.23 11.30 0.57
N ASP A 127 13.01 11.55 1.04
CA ASP A 127 12.39 12.88 1.14
C ASP A 127 12.20 13.63 -0.20
N ASP A 128 12.41 12.95 -1.33
CA ASP A 128 12.20 13.51 -2.66
C ASP A 128 10.73 13.78 -2.98
N VAL A 129 10.50 14.77 -3.86
CA VAL A 129 9.17 15.03 -4.44
C VAL A 129 9.24 15.04 -5.97
N ALA A 130 8.69 14.00 -6.60
CA ALA A 130 8.39 13.95 -8.03
C ALA A 130 6.94 14.39 -8.27
N LEU A 131 6.74 15.57 -8.86
CA LEU A 131 5.41 16.16 -9.07
C LEU A 131 5.15 16.42 -10.55
N GLY A 132 4.23 15.65 -11.13
CA GLY A 132 3.82 15.74 -12.52
C GLY A 132 3.98 14.41 -13.27
N SER A 133 3.28 14.28 -14.40
CA SER A 133 3.37 13.06 -15.21
C SER A 133 4.77 12.88 -15.78
N GLY A 134 5.34 11.67 -15.65
CA GLY A 134 6.70 11.32 -16.05
C GLY A 134 7.82 12.02 -15.27
N SER A 135 7.50 12.72 -14.18
CA SER A 135 8.52 13.39 -13.37
C SER A 135 9.39 12.38 -12.64
N VAL A 136 10.71 12.59 -12.64
CA VAL A 136 11.67 11.71 -11.96
C VAL A 136 12.59 12.56 -11.10
N THR A 137 12.80 12.17 -9.84
CA THR A 137 13.81 12.80 -9.00
C THR A 137 15.19 12.20 -9.27
N ALA A 138 16.22 13.06 -9.31
CA ALA A 138 17.57 12.67 -9.66
C ALA A 138 18.45 12.44 -8.42
N ALA A 139 18.72 13.49 -7.64
CA ALA A 139 19.60 13.44 -6.46
C ALA A 139 18.82 13.80 -5.19
N ALA A 140 19.17 13.12 -4.09
CA ALA A 140 18.69 13.45 -2.76
C ALA A 140 19.00 14.91 -2.42
N VAL A 141 18.01 15.63 -1.88
CA VAL A 141 18.16 17.01 -1.37
C VAL A 141 18.64 16.99 0.07
#